data_AF-A0A7X7EQG2-F1
#
_entry.id   AF-A0A7X7EQG2-F1
#
_cell.length_a   1.000
_cell.length_b   1.000
_cell.length_c   1.000
_cell.angle_alpha   90.00
_cell.angle_beta   90.00
_cell.angle_gamma   90.00
#
_symmetry.space_group_name_H-M   'P 1'
#
loop_
_entity.id
_entity.type
_entity.pdbx_description
1 polymer ?
#
loop_
_entity_poly.entity_id
_entity_poly.type
_entity_poly.pdbx_seq_one_letter_code
_entity_poly.pdbx_strand_id
1 'polypeptide(L)'
;MFKKMMSGCLGLSLSLIVSVLIGCQNKFTYQRFEMVQVGCADKEEVKMTLGNPSEKPFKDLWWYYDNDATAKIYFDEKDTVKAKKWIDERTGEITCEPEGWIEE
;
A
#
# COMPACT_ATOMS: atom_id res chain seq x y z
N MET A 1 32.04 31.76 -59.05
CA MET A 1 30.61 32.02 -58.79
C MET A 1 29.95 30.69 -58.45
N PHE A 2 29.97 30.28 -57.17
CA PHE A 2 29.32 29.06 -56.69
C PHE A 2 28.12 29.45 -55.83
N LYS A 3 26.95 28.94 -56.20
CA LYS A 3 25.63 29.24 -55.64
C LYS A 3 25.05 27.93 -55.09
N LYS A 4 24.28 28.07 -54.01
CA LYS A 4 23.45 27.09 -53.24
C LYS A 4 24.14 26.56 -51.97
N MET A 5 23.84 27.03 -50.75
CA MET A 5 22.59 27.29 -50.00
C MET A 5 22.13 26.07 -49.18
N MET A 6 21.99 26.34 -47.88
CA MET A 6 21.65 25.47 -46.76
C MET A 6 20.38 24.61 -46.95
N SER A 7 20.46 23.39 -46.45
CA SER A 7 19.37 22.58 -45.87
C SER A 7 20.07 21.69 -44.84
N GLY A 8 19.86 21.81 -43.53
CA GLY A 8 18.57 21.90 -42.86
C GLY A 8 18.27 20.57 -42.17
N CYS A 9 19.23 19.99 -41.45
CA CYS A 9 19.00 18.80 -40.60
C CYS A 9 18.61 19.25 -39.19
N LEU A 10 17.43 19.84 -39.05
CA LEU A 10 16.70 19.91 -37.77
C LEU A 10 16.08 18.52 -37.53
N GLY A 11 16.93 17.59 -37.08
CA GLY A 11 16.53 16.24 -36.70
C GLY A 11 15.91 16.23 -35.32
N LEU A 12 14.64 15.83 -35.26
CA LEU A 12 13.82 15.59 -34.07
C LEU A 12 14.57 14.80 -32.98
N SER A 13 14.58 15.33 -31.76
CA SER A 13 14.70 14.54 -30.52
C SER A 13 13.62 14.97 -29.52
N LEU A 14 12.37 14.95 -29.98
CA LEU A 14 11.18 14.93 -29.13
C LEU A 14 10.83 13.46 -28.90
N SER A 15 10.99 12.93 -27.69
CA SER A 15 10.07 11.94 -27.09
C SER A 15 10.46 11.46 -25.69
N LEU A 16 9.49 11.61 -24.79
CA LEU A 16 9.18 10.75 -23.64
C LEU A 16 10.16 10.70 -22.46
N ILE A 17 10.06 11.72 -21.59
CA ILE A 17 10.11 11.47 -20.14
C ILE A 17 8.68 11.68 -19.63
N VAL A 18 7.82 10.69 -19.90
CA VAL A 18 6.49 10.58 -19.29
C VAL A 18 6.48 9.25 -18.55
N SER A 19 6.05 9.27 -17.28
CA SER A 19 5.73 8.12 -16.40
C SER A 19 6.63 7.90 -15.17
N VAL A 20 6.89 8.94 -14.36
CA VAL A 20 7.20 8.74 -12.91
C VAL A 20 6.22 9.52 -12.03
N LEU A 21 4.98 9.66 -12.51
CA LEU A 21 3.86 10.19 -11.73
C LEU A 21 2.72 9.15 -11.68
N ILE A 22 3.05 7.87 -11.56
CA ILE A 22 2.14 6.94 -10.89
C ILE A 22 2.30 7.28 -9.40
N GLY A 23 1.66 8.39 -9.02
CA GLY A 23 1.69 8.93 -7.68
C GLY A 23 1.35 7.83 -6.70
N CYS A 24 1.98 7.89 -5.53
CA CYS A 24 1.75 7.07 -4.35
C CYS A 24 0.27 6.66 -4.23
N GLN A 25 -0.08 5.56 -4.89
CA GLN A 25 -1.43 5.03 -4.81
C GLN A 25 -1.56 4.51 -3.38
N ASN A 26 -2.63 4.90 -2.70
CA ASN A 26 -2.85 4.45 -1.32
C ASN A 26 -2.85 2.92 -1.31
N LYS A 27 -1.81 2.32 -0.70
CA LYS A 27 -1.69 0.86 -0.60
C LYS A 27 -2.68 0.29 0.40
N PHE A 28 -3.26 1.12 1.25
CA PHE A 28 -4.23 0.68 2.24
C PHE A 28 -5.61 0.57 1.59
N THR A 29 -5.98 -0.65 1.17
CA THR A 29 -7.30 -0.99 0.62
C THR A 29 -7.77 -2.33 1.18
N TYR A 30 -9.08 -2.58 1.23
CA TYR A 30 -9.65 -3.85 1.72
C TYR A 30 -9.08 -5.06 0.99
N GLN A 31 -8.99 -5.01 -0.34
CA GLN A 31 -8.44 -6.08 -1.17
C GLN A 31 -6.99 -6.42 -0.79
N ARG A 32 -6.17 -5.42 -0.47
CA ARG A 32 -4.79 -5.64 -0.01
C ARG A 32 -4.74 -6.12 1.44
N PHE A 33 -5.70 -5.72 2.27
CA PHE A 33 -5.85 -6.25 3.62
C PHE A 33 -6.18 -7.75 3.61
N GLU A 34 -7.03 -8.21 2.71
CA GLU A 34 -7.34 -9.64 2.53
C GLU A 34 -6.09 -10.45 2.16
N MET A 35 -5.16 -9.86 1.38
CA MET A 35 -3.91 -10.50 0.99
C MET A 35 -2.94 -10.75 2.15
N VAL A 36 -3.08 -10.04 3.28
CA VAL A 36 -2.23 -10.27 4.46
C VAL A 36 -2.63 -11.60 5.11
N GLN A 37 -1.74 -12.59 5.05
CA GLN A 37 -2.01 -13.93 5.55
C GLN A 37 -1.69 -14.06 7.05
N VAL A 38 -2.71 -14.40 7.84
CA VAL A 38 -2.54 -14.74 9.26
C VAL A 38 -1.70 -16.03 9.39
N GLY A 39 -0.73 -16.02 10.30
CA GLY A 39 0.18 -17.13 10.60
C GLY A 39 1.37 -17.26 9.65
N CYS A 40 1.47 -16.42 8.61
CA CYS A 40 2.56 -16.48 7.64
C CYS A 40 3.19 -15.11 7.37
N ALA A 41 2.39 -14.06 7.20
CA ALA A 41 2.91 -12.76 6.83
C ALA A 41 3.73 -12.14 7.97
N ASP A 42 4.92 -11.63 7.65
CA ASP A 42 5.72 -10.84 8.59
C ASP A 42 5.46 -9.33 8.49
N LYS A 43 6.10 -8.56 9.38
CA LYS A 43 6.01 -7.09 9.39
C LYS A 43 6.41 -6.43 8.09
N GLU A 44 7.40 -6.96 7.37
CA GLU A 44 7.86 -6.35 6.13
C GLU A 44 6.91 -6.68 4.98
N GLU A 45 6.41 -7.91 4.89
CA GLU A 45 5.39 -8.30 3.92
C GLU A 45 4.09 -7.49 4.12
N VAL A 46 3.68 -7.23 5.36
CA VAL A 46 2.54 -6.35 5.67
C VAL A 46 2.80 -4.95 5.14
N LYS A 47 4.00 -4.37 5.31
CA LYS A 47 4.31 -3.05 4.72
C LYS A 47 4.37 -3.06 3.20
N MET A 48 4.90 -4.12 2.60
CA MET A 48 4.92 -4.24 1.15
C MET A 48 3.49 -4.23 0.58
N THR A 49 2.58 -4.89 1.30
CA THR A 49 1.17 -5.06 0.94
C THR A 49 0.33 -3.82 1.21
N LEU A 50 0.32 -3.33 2.45
CA LEU A 50 -0.55 -2.25 2.95
C LEU A 50 0.11 -0.87 3.00
N GLY A 51 1.43 -0.80 2.85
CA GLY A 51 2.20 0.42 3.11
C GLY A 51 2.57 0.58 4.58
N ASN A 52 3.07 1.77 4.92
CA ASN A 52 3.43 2.07 6.29
C ASN A 52 2.16 2.22 7.15
N PRO A 53 2.15 1.69 8.39
CA PRO A 53 1.03 1.93 9.29
C PRO A 53 0.96 3.40 9.67
N SER A 54 -0.26 3.88 9.88
CA SER A 54 -0.53 5.23 10.37
C SER A 54 -0.04 5.38 11.81
N GLU A 55 -0.28 4.36 12.64
CA GLU A 55 0.15 4.34 14.05
C GLU A 55 0.66 2.96 14.49
N LYS A 56 1.51 2.97 15.52
CA LYS A 56 2.07 1.77 16.16
C LYS A 56 1.96 1.91 17.68
N PRO A 57 0.75 1.82 18.25
CA PRO A 57 0.54 2.05 19.69
C PRO A 57 1.33 1.06 20.55
N PHE A 58 1.57 -0.16 20.05
CA PHE A 58 2.37 -1.19 20.70
C PHE A 58 3.34 -1.84 19.71
N LYS A 59 4.32 -2.60 20.22
CA LYS A 59 5.31 -3.30 19.39
C LYS A 59 4.65 -4.33 18.46
N ASP A 60 3.58 -4.95 18.94
CA ASP A 60 2.84 -6.05 18.30
C ASP A 60 1.49 -5.61 17.70
N LEU A 61 1.23 -4.31 17.60
CA LEU A 61 -0.02 -3.78 17.05
C LEU A 61 0.23 -2.59 16.12
N TRP A 62 -0.21 -2.72 14.88
CA TRP A 62 -0.18 -1.65 13.89
C TRP A 62 -1.58 -1.24 13.48
N TRP A 63 -1.79 0.07 13.36
CA TRP A 63 -3.04 0.69 12.98
C TRP A 63 -2.90 1.38 11.63
N TYR A 64 -3.90 1.20 10.80
CA TYR A 64 -4.04 1.78 9.47
C TYR A 64 -5.36 2.52 9.40
N TYR A 65 -5.31 3.72 8.80
CA TYR A 65 -6.47 4.59 8.63
C TYR A 65 -6.56 5.08 7.19
N ASP A 66 -7.77 5.06 6.66
CA ASP A 66 -8.23 5.86 5.54
C ASP A 66 -9.52 6.57 5.97
N ASN A 67 -10.01 7.51 5.15
CA ASN A 67 -11.19 8.33 5.48
C ASN A 67 -12.43 7.53 5.91
N ASP A 68 -12.56 6.30 5.41
CA ASP A 68 -13.74 5.46 5.58
C ASP A 68 -13.41 4.08 6.18
N ALA A 69 -12.16 3.84 6.60
CA ALA A 69 -11.73 2.51 7.01
C ALA A 69 -10.63 2.54 8.07
N THR A 70 -10.76 1.64 9.04
CA THR A 70 -9.73 1.35 10.02
C THR A 70 -9.31 -0.12 9.90
N ALA A 71 -8.01 -0.39 9.89
CA ALA A 71 -7.51 -1.75 10.06
C ALA A 71 -6.48 -1.85 11.19
N LYS A 72 -6.51 -2.99 11.87
CA LYS A 72 -5.57 -3.36 12.91
C LYS A 72 -4.88 -4.66 12.53
N ILE A 73 -3.55 -4.69 12.58
CA ILE A 73 -2.75 -5.89 12.37
C ILE A 73 -2.03 -6.21 13.68
N TYR A 74 -2.27 -7.41 14.20
CA TYR A 74 -1.69 -7.92 15.44
C TYR A 74 -0.60 -8.92 15.09
N PHE A 75 0.53 -8.82 15.78
CA PHE A 75 1.70 -9.69 15.59
C PHE A 75 1.91 -10.59 16.81
N ASP A 76 2.52 -11.75 16.60
CA ASP A 76 3.03 -12.60 17.67
C ASP A 76 4.44 -12.20 18.09
N GLU A 77 5.03 -12.95 19.01
CA GLU A 77 6.40 -12.74 19.51
C GLU A 77 7.48 -12.94 18.44
N LYS A 78 7.14 -13.59 17.33
CA LYS A 78 8.01 -13.84 16.18
C LYS A 78 7.81 -12.80 15.07
N ASP A 79 7.09 -11.72 15.34
CA ASP A 79 6.75 -10.67 14.38
C ASP A 79 5.95 -11.17 13.16
N THR A 80 5.22 -12.28 13.32
CA THR A 80 4.29 -12.84 12.33
C THR A 80 2.87 -12.40 12.66
N VAL A 81 2.03 -12.15 11.64
CA VAL A 81 0.63 -11.74 11.85
C VAL A 81 -0.14 -12.85 12.58
N LYS A 82 -0.63 -12.57 13.80
CA LYS A 82 -1.47 -13.50 14.58
C LYS A 82 -2.96 -13.25 14.39
N ALA A 83 -3.35 -12.01 14.13
CA ALA A 83 -4.72 -11.63 13.85
C ALA A 83 -4.76 -10.32 13.05
N LYS A 84 -5.86 -10.09 12.35
CA LYS A 84 -6.14 -8.83 11.67
C LYS A 84 -7.62 -8.48 11.77
N LYS A 85 -7.92 -7.19 11.80
CA LYS A 85 -9.27 -6.66 11.86
C LYS A 85 -9.43 -5.51 10.88
N TRP A 86 -10.54 -5.50 10.14
CA TRP A 86 -10.98 -4.42 9.28
C TRP A 86 -12.32 -3.90 9.77
N ILE A 87 -12.49 -2.59 9.76
CA ILE A 87 -13.71 -1.87 10.10
C ILE A 87 -13.98 -0.91 8.95
N ASP A 88 -15.10 -1.13 8.24
CA ASP A 88 -15.64 -0.15 7.30
C ASP A 88 -16.50 0.85 8.09
N GLU A 89 -16.04 2.09 8.18
CA GLU A 89 -16.70 3.12 9.00
C GLU A 89 -17.98 3.66 8.35
N ARG A 90 -18.18 3.42 7.05
CA ARG A 90 -19.39 3.84 6.33
C ARG A 90 -20.53 2.86 6.51
N THR A 91 -20.24 1.56 6.44
CA THR A 91 -21.25 0.50 6.57
C THR A 91 -21.38 -0.02 7.99
N GLY A 92 -20.33 0.16 8.81
CA GLY A 92 -20.20 -0.47 10.12
C GLY A 92 -19.82 -1.95 10.04
N GLU A 93 -19.50 -2.48 8.86
CA GLU A 93 -19.09 -3.87 8.68
C GLU A 93 -17.71 -4.11 9.31
N ILE A 94 -17.59 -5.24 10.01
CA ILE A 94 -16.36 -5.64 10.69
C ILE A 94 -15.96 -7.02 10.16
N THR A 95 -14.71 -7.14 9.72
CA THR A 95 -14.08 -8.41 9.35
C THR A 95 -12.93 -8.69 10.32
N CYS A 96 -12.90 -9.88 10.92
CA CYS A 96 -11.83 -10.32 11.81
C CYS A 96 -11.28 -11.67 11.33
N GLU A 97 -9.96 -11.81 11.34
CA GLU A 97 -9.28 -13.09 11.10
C GLU A 97 -8.22 -13.31 12.20
N PRO A 98 -8.23 -14.47 12.89
CA PRO A 98 -9.23 -15.53 12.78
C PRO A 98 -10.62 -15.08 13.26
N GLU A 99 -11.66 -15.74 12.77
CA GLU A 99 -13.03 -15.48 13.20
C GLU A 99 -13.16 -15.68 14.72
N GLY A 100 -13.84 -14.75 15.40
CA GLY A 100 -13.98 -14.78 16.86
C GLY A 100 -12.77 -14.29 17.64
N TRP A 101 -11.73 -13.72 17.00
CA TRP A 101 -10.65 -13.04 17.70
C TRP A 101 -11.19 -11.91 18.58
N ILE A 102 -10.86 -11.95 19.87
CA ILE A 102 -11.18 -10.91 20.84
C ILE A 102 -9.90 -10.11 21.09
N GLU A 103 -10.01 -8.78 21.03
CA GLU A 103 -8.92 -7.90 21.44
C GLU A 103 -8.75 -8.07 22.95
N GLU A 104 -7.70 -8.79 23.38
CA GLU A 104 -7.33 -8.96 24.80
C GLU A 104 -6.76 -7.67 25.42
#